data_AF-A0A2H6F7Z0-F1
#
_entry.id   AF-A0A2H6F7Z0-F1
#
_cell.length_a   1.000
_cell.length_b   1.000
_cell.length_c   1.000
_cell.angle_alpha   90.00
_cell.angle_beta   90.00
_cell.angle_gamma   90.00
#
_symmetry.space_group_name_H-M   'P 1'
#
loop_
_entity.id
_entity.type
_entity.pdbx_description
1 polymer ?
#
loop_
_entity_poly.entity_id
_entity_poly.type
_entity_poly.pdbx_seq_one_letter_code
_entity_poly.pdbx_strand_id
1 'polypeptide(L)'
;MKKTMKKPTNGKSQTTSAKITGRTSKNISKSQVMPSTIRKQYLKSAPQCKVTFRLPKEAAPDAKSVAVAGDFNNWNAVEHPMKKLKNGDFKVTLSLSCNREYKFKYLIDANRWENDWFADKYIPNGYGSDDSVVVV
;
A
#
# COMPACT_ATOMS: atom_id res chain seq x y z
N MET A 1 -18.90 10.87 -53.61
CA MET A 1 -17.73 10.07 -54.01
C MET A 1 -17.62 8.82 -53.14
N LYS A 2 -17.57 7.63 -53.75
CA LYS A 2 -17.37 6.34 -53.07
C LYS A 2 -15.88 6.00 -53.10
N LYS A 3 -15.28 5.63 -51.96
CA LYS A 3 -14.05 4.83 -51.93
C LYS A 3 -14.19 3.72 -50.89
N THR A 4 -14.50 2.53 -51.42
CA THR A 4 -14.38 1.23 -50.78
C THR A 4 -12.95 0.75 -50.95
N MET A 5 -12.25 0.37 -49.87
CA MET A 5 -11.00 -0.41 -49.98
C MET A 5 -10.92 -1.52 -48.92
N LYS A 6 -11.17 -2.73 -49.43
CA LYS A 6 -10.71 -4.10 -49.14
C LYS A 6 -9.93 -4.38 -47.84
N LYS A 7 -10.46 -5.38 -47.10
CA LYS A 7 -9.73 -6.30 -46.21
C LYS A 7 -8.65 -7.08 -46.99
N PRO A 8 -7.54 -7.48 -46.33
CA PRO A 8 -6.81 -8.69 -46.66
C PRO A 8 -7.22 -9.84 -45.72
N THR A 9 -7.38 -11.02 -46.31
CA THR A 9 -7.62 -12.30 -45.65
C THR A 9 -6.35 -13.16 -45.65
N ASN A 10 -6.11 -13.78 -44.48
CA ASN A 10 -5.62 -15.15 -44.24
C ASN A 10 -4.16 -15.54 -44.53
N GLY A 11 -3.52 -16.07 -43.49
CA GLY A 11 -2.35 -16.93 -43.56
C GLY A 11 -2.31 -17.82 -42.31
N LYS A 12 -2.80 -19.07 -42.44
CA LYS A 12 -2.53 -20.17 -41.50
C LYS A 12 -1.10 -20.67 -41.77
N SER A 13 -0.33 -20.92 -40.73
CA SER A 13 0.71 -21.95 -40.74
C SER A 13 0.87 -22.59 -39.37
N GLN A 14 1.13 -23.89 -39.43
CA GLN A 14 1.06 -24.89 -38.37
C GLN A 14 2.36 -25.00 -37.56
N THR A 15 2.19 -25.39 -36.29
CA THR A 15 3.00 -26.31 -35.46
C THR A 15 4.53 -26.28 -35.50
N THR A 16 5.14 -25.99 -34.34
CA THR A 16 6.29 -26.77 -33.82
C THR A 16 6.34 -26.72 -32.29
N SER A 17 6.25 -27.88 -31.65
CA SER A 17 6.61 -28.09 -30.25
C SER A 17 8.11 -27.86 -30.05
N ALA A 18 8.47 -26.97 -29.12
CA ALA A 18 9.83 -26.89 -28.59
C ALA A 18 9.81 -27.24 -27.10
N LYS A 19 10.31 -28.44 -26.79
CA LYS A 19 10.64 -28.92 -25.45
C LYS A 19 11.83 -28.10 -24.95
N ILE A 20 11.60 -27.09 -24.11
CA ILE A 20 12.70 -26.40 -23.40
C ILE A 20 12.93 -27.13 -22.09
N THR A 21 13.86 -28.09 -22.16
CA THR A 21 14.60 -28.64 -21.03
C THR A 21 15.36 -27.53 -20.30
N GLY A 22 15.18 -27.49 -18.97
CA GLY A 22 16.17 -27.03 -18.00
C GLY A 22 16.68 -25.60 -18.13
N ARG A 23 16.09 -24.68 -17.35
CA ARG A 23 16.87 -23.57 -16.79
C ARG A 23 16.73 -23.57 -15.27
N THR A 24 17.86 -23.87 -14.67
CA THR A 24 18.29 -23.77 -13.28
C THR A 24 17.59 -22.65 -12.53
N SER A 25 16.99 -22.99 -11.40
CA SER A 25 16.48 -22.06 -10.40
C SER A 25 17.53 -20.99 -10.10
N LYS A 26 17.27 -19.76 -10.56
CA LYS A 26 17.99 -18.60 -10.05
C LYS A 26 17.55 -18.39 -8.61
N ASN A 27 18.47 -18.64 -7.68
CA ASN A 27 18.37 -18.22 -6.29
C ASN A 27 17.95 -16.75 -6.24
N ILE A 28 16.70 -16.49 -5.87
CA ILE A 28 16.25 -15.15 -5.49
C ILE A 28 16.89 -14.91 -4.13
N SER A 29 17.97 -14.13 -4.10
CA SER A 29 18.55 -13.61 -2.87
C SER A 29 17.43 -12.93 -2.07
N LYS A 30 17.38 -13.16 -0.76
CA LYS A 30 16.48 -12.49 0.20
C LYS A 30 16.79 -10.98 0.34
N SER A 31 16.83 -10.25 -0.76
CA SER A 31 16.90 -8.80 -0.80
C SER A 31 15.64 -8.33 -1.53
N GLN A 32 14.78 -7.63 -0.79
CA GLN A 32 13.55 -6.97 -1.27
C GLN A 32 12.25 -7.81 -1.24
N VAL A 33 11.97 -8.46 -0.11
CA VAL A 33 10.57 -8.49 0.36
C VAL A 33 10.34 -7.13 1.00
N MET A 34 9.63 -6.22 0.32
CA MET A 34 9.22 -4.95 0.93
C MET A 34 8.38 -5.31 2.17
N PRO A 35 8.79 -4.91 3.39
CA PRO A 35 8.05 -5.28 4.57
C PRO A 35 6.67 -4.62 4.55
N SER A 36 5.62 -5.38 4.88
CA SER A 36 4.28 -4.83 5.11
C SER A 36 4.37 -3.72 6.17
N THR A 37 4.02 -2.50 5.79
CA THR A 37 3.98 -1.29 6.62
C THR A 37 2.82 -1.30 7.61
N ILE A 38 1.76 -2.05 7.30
CA ILE A 38 0.60 -2.26 8.17
C ILE A 38 0.61 -3.69 8.71
N ARG A 39 0.63 -3.85 10.04
CA ARG A 39 0.49 -5.14 10.72
C ARG A 39 -0.80 -5.17 11.52
N LYS A 40 -1.62 -6.21 11.32
CA LYS A 40 -2.88 -6.42 12.01
C LYS A 40 -2.76 -7.57 13.01
N GLN A 41 -3.28 -7.38 14.22
CA GLN A 41 -3.35 -8.41 15.24
C GLN A 41 -4.74 -8.41 15.88
N TYR A 42 -5.57 -9.33 15.41
CA TYR A 42 -6.93 -9.54 15.91
C TYR A 42 -6.92 -10.11 17.33
N LEU A 43 -7.73 -9.52 18.22
CA LEU A 43 -7.94 -10.05 19.55
C LEU A 43 -8.98 -11.16 19.49
N LYS A 44 -8.69 -12.32 20.10
CA LYS A 44 -9.64 -13.45 20.15
C LYS A 44 -10.83 -13.20 21.07
N SER A 45 -10.66 -12.30 22.04
CA SER A 45 -11.60 -12.05 23.12
C SER A 45 -12.46 -10.79 22.93
N ALA A 46 -12.21 -10.00 21.88
CA ALA A 46 -12.90 -8.73 21.66
C ALA A 46 -13.01 -8.41 20.15
N PRO A 47 -14.02 -7.65 19.70
CA PRO A 47 -14.16 -7.20 18.31
C PRO A 47 -13.19 -6.05 17.98
N GLN A 48 -11.94 -6.20 18.39
CA GLN A 48 -10.87 -5.22 18.22
C GLN A 48 -9.63 -5.86 17.59
N CYS A 49 -8.95 -5.09 16.76
CA CYS A 49 -7.70 -5.43 16.12
C CYS A 49 -6.65 -4.39 16.49
N LYS A 50 -5.49 -4.85 16.97
CA LYS A 50 -4.32 -3.99 17.12
C LYS A 50 -3.67 -3.81 15.75
N VAL A 51 -3.80 -2.62 15.19
CA VAL A 51 -3.23 -2.25 13.91
C VAL A 51 -2.00 -1.39 14.15
N THR A 52 -0.84 -1.90 13.75
CA THR A 52 0.41 -1.16 13.74
C THR A 52 0.63 -0.56 12.37
N PHE A 53 0.69 0.77 12.33
CA PHE A 53 1.07 1.55 11.16
C PHE A 53 2.56 1.87 11.23
N ARG A 54 3.25 1.77 10.10
CA ARG A 54 4.68 2.07 9.98
C ARG A 54 4.95 2.85 8.70
N LEU A 55 5.48 4.06 8.84
CA LEU A 55 6.02 4.80 7.70
C LEU A 55 7.52 4.49 7.60
N PRO A 56 8.00 3.88 6.49
CA PRO A 56 9.41 3.58 6.31
C PRO A 56 10.21 4.87 6.14
N LYS A 57 11.47 4.88 6.61
CA LYS A 57 12.40 6.00 6.45
C LYS A 57 12.48 6.46 4.98
N GLU A 58 12.42 5.52 4.04
CA GLU A 58 12.52 5.81 2.60
C GLU A 58 11.39 6.71 2.09
N ALA A 59 10.20 6.66 2.71
CA ALA A 59 9.10 7.55 2.36
C ALA A 59 9.31 8.97 2.88
N ALA A 60 10.09 9.14 3.95
CA ALA A 60 10.27 10.40 4.64
C ALA A 60 11.67 10.50 5.29
N PRO A 61 12.75 10.56 4.47
CA PRO A 61 14.12 10.41 4.96
C PRO A 61 14.53 11.49 5.96
N ASP A 62 14.03 12.71 5.76
CA ASP A 62 14.35 13.89 6.56
C ASP A 62 13.28 14.26 7.58
N ALA A 63 12.22 13.44 7.72
CA ALA A 63 11.10 13.75 8.59
C ALA A 63 11.54 13.86 10.05
N LYS A 64 11.09 14.93 10.71
CA LYS A 64 11.30 15.15 12.15
C LYS A 64 10.14 14.57 12.95
N SER A 65 8.94 14.65 12.40
CA SER A 65 7.69 14.23 13.01
C SER A 65 6.74 13.64 11.98
N VAL A 66 5.97 12.65 12.42
CA VAL A 66 4.90 12.04 11.62
C VAL A 66 3.73 11.77 12.55
N ALA A 67 2.52 12.06 12.09
CA ALA A 67 1.29 11.64 12.74
C ALA A 67 0.44 10.82 11.76
N VAL A 68 -0.42 9.94 12.28
CA VAL A 68 -1.44 9.28 11.46
C VAL A 68 -2.79 9.93 11.71
N ALA A 69 -3.51 10.24 10.64
CA ALA A 69 -4.86 10.78 10.70
C ALA A 69 -5.79 9.94 9.82
N GLY A 70 -7.01 9.71 10.26
CA GLY A 70 -7.98 8.93 9.51
C GLY A 70 -9.34 8.88 10.15
N ASP A 71 -10.21 8.02 9.63
CA ASP A 71 -11.60 7.90 10.10
C ASP A 71 -11.70 7.54 11.59
N PHE A 72 -10.69 6.87 12.16
CA PHE A 72 -10.65 6.48 13.58
C PHE A 72 -10.43 7.65 14.55
N ASN A 73 -9.96 8.81 14.07
CA ASN A 73 -9.74 10.01 14.89
C ASN A 73 -10.29 11.28 14.22
N ASN A 74 -11.31 11.13 13.35
CA ASN A 74 -11.92 12.23 12.61
C ASN A 74 -10.90 13.09 11.86
N TRP A 75 -9.86 12.46 11.30
CA TRP A 75 -8.78 13.14 10.58
C TRP A 75 -7.99 14.16 11.41
N ASN A 76 -7.97 14.01 12.74
CA ASN A 76 -7.16 14.85 13.63
C ASN A 76 -5.67 14.48 13.53
N ALA A 77 -4.88 15.37 12.94
CA ALA A 77 -3.45 15.13 12.72
C ALA A 77 -2.56 15.37 13.95
N VAL A 78 -3.12 15.71 15.10
CA VAL A 78 -2.38 15.93 16.35
C VAL A 78 -2.56 14.78 17.34
N GLU A 79 -3.66 14.03 17.23
CA GLU A 79 -4.06 13.04 18.25
C GLU A 79 -3.17 11.78 18.28
N HIS A 80 -2.61 11.38 17.14
CA HIS A 80 -1.83 10.15 17.01
C HIS A 80 -0.43 10.38 16.40
N PRO A 81 0.48 11.06 17.14
CA PRO A 81 1.86 11.18 16.72
C PRO A 81 2.54 9.80 16.72
N MET A 82 3.38 9.55 15.73
CA MET A 82 4.11 8.30 15.57
C MET A 82 5.48 8.39 16.22
N LYS A 83 5.92 7.29 16.83
CA LYS A 83 7.25 7.18 17.43
C LYS A 83 8.29 6.95 16.34
N LYS A 84 9.28 7.83 16.23
CA LYS A 84 10.49 7.59 15.42
C LYS A 84 11.33 6.48 16.04
N LEU A 85 11.70 5.50 15.22
CA LEU A 85 12.51 4.34 15.58
C LEU A 85 13.99 4.59 15.25
N LYS A 86 14.89 3.79 15.82
CA LYS A 86 16.35 3.94 15.63
C LYS A 86 16.78 3.75 14.17
N ASN A 87 16.05 2.96 13.39
CA ASN A 87 16.29 2.74 11.97
C ASN A 87 15.74 3.88 11.08
N GLY A 88 15.08 4.88 11.67
CA GLY A 88 14.53 6.05 10.97
C GLY A 88 13.05 5.94 10.62
N ASP A 89 12.42 4.78 10.77
CA ASP A 89 10.99 4.63 10.52
C ASP A 89 10.15 5.30 11.60
N PHE A 90 8.88 5.53 11.29
CA PHE A 90 7.89 5.96 12.26
C PHE A 90 6.90 4.83 12.51
N LYS A 91 6.44 4.67 13.76
CA LYS A 91 5.46 3.63 14.11
C LYS A 91 4.43 4.12 15.13
N VAL A 92 3.18 3.69 14.96
CA VAL A 92 2.13 3.76 15.99
C VAL A 92 1.29 2.50 15.96
N THR A 93 0.72 2.11 17.09
CA THR A 93 -0.24 0.99 17.17
C THR A 93 -1.54 1.50 17.75
N LEU A 94 -2.63 1.31 17.02
CA LEU A 94 -3.98 1.69 17.42
C LEU A 94 -4.84 0.44 17.61
N SER A 95 -5.83 0.51 18.50
CA SER A 95 -6.87 -0.50 18.62
C SER A 95 -8.07 -0.07 17.80
N LEU A 96 -8.32 -0.73 16.67
CA LEU A 96 -9.42 -0.44 15.76
C LEU A 96 -10.51 -1.52 15.87
N SER A 97 -11.76 -1.17 15.61
CA SER A 97 -12.85 -2.15 15.55
C SER A 97 -12.72 -3.01 14.30
N CYS A 98 -13.03 -4.30 14.43
CA CYS A 98 -13.00 -5.25 13.32
C CYS A 98 -14.20 -5.10 12.37
N ASN A 99 -14.11 -5.76 11.22
CA ASN A 99 -15.11 -5.87 10.16
C ASN A 99 -15.48 -4.53 9.52
N ARG A 100 -14.49 -3.65 9.33
CA ARG A 100 -14.69 -2.35 8.68
C ARG A 100 -13.43 -1.79 8.06
N GLU A 101 -13.63 -0.85 7.16
CA GLU A 101 -12.57 -0.11 6.50
C GLU A 101 -12.36 1.25 7.18
N TYR A 102 -11.12 1.69 7.20
CA TYR A 102 -10.74 3.02 7.66
C TYR A 102 -9.86 3.68 6.62
N LYS A 103 -10.26 4.87 6.15
CA LYS A 103 -9.37 5.74 5.37
C LYS A 103 -8.40 6.44 6.30
N PHE A 104 -7.17 6.64 5.84
CA PHE A 104 -6.12 7.31 6.61
C PHE A 104 -5.01 7.87 5.70
N LYS A 105 -4.19 8.77 6.25
CA LYS A 105 -2.95 9.27 5.68
C LYS A 105 -1.93 9.58 6.79
N TYR A 106 -0.67 9.70 6.42
CA TYR A 106 0.38 10.20 7.31
C TYR A 106 0.59 11.70 7.08
N LEU A 107 0.62 12.50 8.16
CA LEU A 107 1.03 13.90 8.11
C LEU A 107 2.48 14.02 8.58
N ILE A 108 3.35 14.39 7.65
CA ILE A 108 4.79 14.55 7.86
C ILE A 108 5.08 16.03 8.11
N ASP A 109 5.81 16.31 9.20
CA ASP A 109 6.24 17.66 9.59
C ASP A 109 5.13 18.73 9.52
N ALA A 110 3.92 18.31 9.90
CA ALA A 110 2.69 19.11 9.90
C ALA A 110 2.30 19.74 8.54
N ASN A 111 2.92 19.35 7.42
CA ASN A 111 2.73 20.04 6.13
C ASN A 111 2.58 19.13 4.91
N ARG A 112 3.03 17.87 4.97
CA ARG A 112 3.03 16.97 3.81
C ARG A 112 2.24 15.71 4.11
N TRP A 113 1.17 15.52 3.35
CA TRP A 113 0.38 14.29 3.40
C TRP A 113 1.03 13.19 2.57
N GLU A 114 1.14 12.00 3.14
CA GLU A 114 1.73 10.82 2.49
C GLU A 114 0.79 9.62 2.64
N ASN A 115 0.65 8.84 1.57
CA ASN A 115 -0.10 7.60 1.60
C ASN A 115 0.81 6.45 2.05
N ASP A 116 0.23 5.44 2.67
CA ASP A 116 0.95 4.19 2.90
C ASP A 116 1.11 3.44 1.58
N TRP A 117 2.35 3.20 1.15
CA TRP A 117 2.67 2.54 -0.13
C TRP A 117 2.19 1.08 -0.22
N PHE A 118 1.83 0.47 0.91
CA PHE A 118 1.31 -0.89 0.99
C PHE A 118 -0.03 -0.93 1.73
N ALA A 119 -0.84 0.13 1.62
CA ALA A 119 -2.23 0.12 2.07
C ALA A 119 -3.03 -1.02 1.43
N ASP A 120 -4.09 -1.47 2.10
CA ASP A 120 -4.95 -2.53 1.55
C ASP A 120 -5.70 -2.06 0.29
N LYS A 121 -6.06 -0.76 0.25
CA LYS A 121 -6.68 -0.10 -0.91
C LYS A 121 -6.32 1.38 -0.93
N TYR A 122 -6.66 2.03 -2.04
CA TYR A 122 -6.67 3.48 -2.20
C TYR A 122 -8.03 3.92 -2.74
N ILE A 123 -8.61 4.97 -2.18
CA ILE A 123 -9.92 5.49 -2.58
C ILE A 123 -9.77 6.99 -2.88
N PRO A 124 -10.32 7.50 -4.01
CA PRO A 124 -10.31 8.93 -4.32
C PRO A 124 -10.91 9.77 -3.20
N ASN A 125 -10.26 10.90 -2.92
CA ASN A 125 -10.72 11.90 -1.95
C ASN A 125 -11.17 13.19 -2.66
N GLY A 126 -11.79 14.09 -1.88
CA GLY A 126 -12.31 15.37 -2.38
C GLY A 126 -11.23 16.40 -2.75
N TYR A 127 -9.95 16.07 -2.61
CA TYR A 127 -8.81 16.97 -2.81
C TYR A 127 -7.98 16.63 -4.06
N GLY A 128 -8.52 15.80 -4.96
CA GLY A 128 -7.83 15.42 -6.20
C GLY A 128 -6.67 14.44 -5.99
N SER A 129 -6.67 13.69 -4.88
CA SER A 129 -5.75 12.59 -4.60
C SER A 129 -6.52 11.38 -4.05
N ASP A 130 -5.82 10.32 -3.65
CA ASP A 130 -6.42 9.18 -2.96
C ASP A 130 -6.08 9.17 -1.47
N ASP A 131 -6.95 8.57 -0.64
CA ASP A 131 -6.68 8.17 0.73
C ASP A 131 -6.27 6.69 0.78
N SER A 132 -5.28 6.35 1.62
CA SER A 132 -4.99 4.96 1.96
C SER A 132 -6.14 4.35 2.75
N VAL A 133 -6.39 3.05 2.56
CA VAL A 133 -7.40 2.30 3.31
C VAL A 133 -6.75 1.14 4.03
N VAL A 134 -7.12 0.96 5.30
CA VAL A 134 -6.89 -0.27 6.05
C VAL A 134 -8.20 -0.99 6.27
N VAL A 135 -8.27 -2.25 5.82
CA VAL A 135 -9.38 -3.17 6.06
C VAL A 135 -9.09 -3.93 7.34
N VAL A 136 -9.88 -3.69 8.38
CA VAL A 136 -9.73 -4.32 9.69
C VAL A 136 -10.80 -5.37 9.85
#